data_AF-A0A5B8BZY5-F1
#
_entry.id   AF-A0A5B8BZY5-F1
#
_cell.length_a   1.000
_cell.length_b   1.000
_cell.length_c   1.000
_cell.angle_alpha   90.00
_cell.angle_beta   90.00
_cell.angle_gamma   90.00
#
_symmetry.space_group_name_H-M   'P 1'
#
loop_
_entity.id
_entity.type
_entity.pdbx_description
1 polymer ?
#
loop_
_entity_poly.entity_id
_entity_poly.type
_entity_poly.pdbx_seq_one_letter_code
_entity_poly.pdbx_strand_id
1 'polypeptide(L)'
;MPDDVRAALDERRDLIEARAQALAESAVRHRAPWVLRIGEPPLDGTERARWVRQLAVVAAYRDRYGVTSQDPLGPEAETLAQRRDAERAAAALRGARAIADTNTPRGMSPLSAGRKIG
;
A
#
# COMPACT_ATOMS: atom_id res chain seq x y z
N MET A 1 3.97 -12.93 -35.58
CA MET A 1 5.05 -12.20 -34.90
C MET A 1 4.84 -12.31 -33.39
N PRO A 2 5.54 -13.24 -32.71
CA PRO A 2 5.46 -13.41 -31.26
C PRO A 2 6.04 -12.23 -30.47
N ASP A 3 6.94 -11.47 -31.10
CA ASP A 3 7.67 -10.36 -30.47
C ASP A 3 6.79 -9.12 -30.28
N ASP A 4 5.89 -8.82 -31.24
CA ASP A 4 4.91 -7.74 -31.12
C ASP A 4 3.90 -7.99 -30.00
N VAL A 5 3.50 -9.25 -29.78
CA VAL A 5 2.59 -9.63 -28.70
C VAL A 5 3.28 -9.50 -27.33
N ARG A 6 4.57 -9.83 -27.24
CA ARG A 6 5.36 -9.61 -26.01
C ARG A 6 5.51 -8.13 -25.70
N ALA A 7 5.88 -7.32 -26.70
CA ALA A 7 6.05 -5.87 -26.56
C ALA A 7 4.75 -5.19 -26.09
N ALA A 8 3.60 -5.55 -26.68
CA ALA A 8 2.30 -5.01 -26.28
C ALA A 8 1.88 -5.40 -24.84
N LEU A 9 2.27 -6.59 -24.38
CA LEU A 9 2.01 -7.03 -23.01
C LEU A 9 2.91 -6.31 -21.99
N ASP A 10 4.17 -6.06 -22.36
CA ASP A 10 5.12 -5.30 -21.54
C ASP A 10 4.67 -3.85 -21.40
N GLU A 11 4.29 -3.19 -22.49
CA GLU A 11 3.79 -1.80 -22.45
C GLU A 11 2.53 -1.68 -21.58
N ARG A 12 1.61 -2.64 -21.69
CA ARG A 12 0.41 -2.67 -20.85
C ARG A 12 0.74 -2.87 -19.37
N ARG A 13 1.71 -3.74 -19.04
CA ARG A 13 2.18 -3.93 -17.67
C ARG A 13 2.70 -2.60 -17.13
N ASP A 14 3.57 -1.96 -17.89
CA ASP A 14 4.25 -0.73 -17.46
C ASP A 14 3.24 0.41 -17.23
N LEU A 15 2.19 0.52 -18.06
CA LEU A 15 1.10 1.48 -17.84
C LEU A 15 0.28 1.19 -16.58
N ILE A 16 0.02 -0.08 -16.27
CA ILE A 16 -0.71 -0.48 -15.05
C ILE A 16 0.12 -0.16 -13.82
N GLU A 17 1.42 -0.48 -13.85
CA GLU A 17 2.35 -0.18 -12.76
C GLU A 17 2.50 1.33 -12.53
N ALA A 18 2.63 2.11 -13.62
CA ALA A 18 2.71 3.56 -13.55
C ALA A 18 1.43 4.17 -12.95
N ARG A 19 0.25 3.69 -13.33
CA ARG A 19 -1.03 4.13 -12.75
C ARG A 19 -1.09 3.81 -11.26
N ALA A 20 -0.73 2.60 -10.86
CA ALA A 20 -0.73 2.18 -9.45
C ALA A 20 0.19 3.06 -8.60
N GLN A 21 1.38 3.36 -9.13
CA GLN A 21 2.36 4.23 -8.49
C GLN A 21 1.82 5.67 -8.36
N ALA A 22 1.23 6.23 -9.42
CA ALA A 22 0.64 7.57 -9.39
C ALA A 22 -0.52 7.67 -8.38
N LEU A 23 -1.36 6.63 -8.28
CA LEU A 23 -2.43 6.56 -7.29
C LEU A 23 -1.88 6.53 -5.85
N ALA A 24 -0.83 5.73 -5.60
CA ALA A 24 -0.19 5.70 -4.29
C ALA A 24 0.43 7.04 -3.91
N GLU A 25 1.19 7.67 -4.80
CA GLU A 25 1.77 8.98 -4.54
C GLU A 25 0.70 10.05 -4.30
N SER A 26 -0.40 10.01 -5.05
CA SER A 26 -1.55 10.88 -4.82
C SER A 26 -2.14 10.67 -3.42
N ALA A 27 -2.37 9.40 -3.04
CA ALA A 27 -2.90 9.06 -1.72
C ALA A 27 -1.98 9.54 -0.58
N VAL A 28 -0.66 9.45 -0.75
CA VAL A 28 0.32 9.99 0.20
C VAL A 28 0.25 11.51 0.27
N ARG A 29 0.28 12.22 -0.89
CA ARG A 29 0.21 13.68 -0.94
C ARG A 29 -1.06 14.23 -0.30
N HIS A 30 -2.19 13.57 -0.51
CA HIS A 30 -3.48 13.97 0.04
C HIS A 30 -3.77 13.39 1.43
N ARG A 31 -2.80 12.69 2.05
CA ARG A 31 -2.97 12.05 3.36
C ARG A 31 -4.26 11.23 3.44
N ALA A 32 -4.50 10.41 2.42
CA ALA A 32 -5.70 9.61 2.32
C ALA A 32 -5.89 8.79 3.62
N PRO A 33 -7.11 8.67 4.17
CA PRO A 33 -7.33 8.05 5.48
C PRO A 33 -6.77 6.63 5.60
N TRP A 34 -6.83 5.85 4.53
CA TRP A 34 -6.29 4.49 4.50
C TRP A 34 -4.75 4.47 4.57
N VAL A 35 -4.06 5.47 4.02
CA VAL A 35 -2.61 5.62 4.12
C VAL A 35 -2.21 5.98 5.55
N LEU A 36 -2.95 6.87 6.20
CA LEU A 36 -2.70 7.25 7.60
C LEU A 36 -2.80 6.07 8.58
N ARG A 37 -3.58 5.04 8.24
CA ARG A 37 -3.67 3.79 9.03
C ARG A 37 -2.50 2.82 8.80
N ILE A 38 -1.64 3.09 7.82
CA ILE A 38 -0.45 2.28 7.51
C ILE A 38 0.75 2.79 8.30
N GLY A 39 0.86 4.12 8.47
CA GLY A 39 1.95 4.78 9.18
C GLY A 39 2.37 6.06 8.48
N GLU A 40 3.30 6.80 9.08
CA GLU A 40 3.86 8.01 8.48
C GLU A 40 4.91 7.63 7.42
N PRO A 41 5.01 8.36 6.29
CA PRO A 41 6.05 8.16 5.30
C PRO A 41 7.47 8.26 5.91
N PRO A 42 8.40 7.38 5.49
CA PRO A 42 9.80 7.51 5.87
C PRO A 42 10.43 8.84 5.46
N LEU A 43 11.36 9.33 6.29
CA LEU A 43 12.14 10.54 5.98
C LEU A 43 13.27 10.25 4.98
N ASP A 44 13.87 9.06 5.07
CA ASP A 44 14.85 8.61 4.10
C ASP A 44 14.21 8.41 2.73
N GLY A 45 14.82 9.00 1.69
CA GLY A 45 14.27 8.97 0.34
C GLY A 45 14.20 7.56 -0.26
N THR A 46 15.13 6.68 0.08
CA THR A 46 15.16 5.30 -0.42
C THR A 46 14.09 4.45 0.26
N GLU A 47 13.95 4.57 1.58
CA GLU A 47 12.88 3.92 2.34
C GLU A 47 11.51 4.44 1.92
N ARG A 48 11.38 5.75 1.70
CA ARG A 48 10.14 6.36 1.18
C ARG A 48 9.78 5.79 -0.18
N ALA A 49 10.74 5.66 -1.10
CA ALA A 49 10.49 5.05 -2.40
C ALA A 49 10.05 3.57 -2.28
N ARG A 50 10.68 2.80 -1.37
CA ARG A 50 10.27 1.42 -1.07
C ARG A 50 8.86 1.35 -0.50
N TRP A 51 8.54 2.24 0.43
CA TRP A 51 7.23 2.35 1.06
C TRP A 51 6.13 2.67 0.05
N VAL A 52 6.36 3.66 -0.82
CA VAL A 52 5.39 4.03 -1.87
C VAL A 52 5.17 2.87 -2.85
N ARG A 53 6.20 2.09 -3.20
CA ARG A 53 6.01 0.88 -4.04
C ARG A 53 5.11 -0.16 -3.39
N GLN A 54 5.18 -0.33 -2.06
CA GLN A 54 4.24 -1.21 -1.34
C GLN A 54 2.83 -0.63 -1.37
N LEU A 55 2.67 0.68 -1.20
CA LEU A 55 1.38 1.36 -1.32
C LEU A 55 0.78 1.26 -2.72
N ALA A 56 1.59 1.23 -3.79
CA ALA A 56 1.12 1.08 -5.16
C ALA A 56 0.33 -0.22 -5.35
N VAL A 57 0.77 -1.32 -4.74
CA VAL A 57 0.05 -2.60 -4.77
C VAL A 57 -1.32 -2.49 -4.09
N VAL A 58 -1.38 -1.82 -2.92
CA VAL A 58 -2.64 -1.58 -2.20
C VAL A 58 -3.55 -0.65 -3.00
N ALA A 59 -3.00 0.42 -3.58
CA ALA A 59 -3.75 1.37 -4.41
C ALA A 59 -4.35 0.71 -5.66
N ALA A 60 -3.59 -0.16 -6.34
CA ALA A 60 -4.09 -0.94 -7.48
C ALA A 60 -5.24 -1.86 -7.09
N TYR A 61 -5.12 -2.56 -5.94
CA TYR A 61 -6.21 -3.39 -5.41
C TYR A 61 -7.46 -2.54 -5.14
N ARG A 62 -7.29 -1.38 -4.49
CA ARG A 62 -8.41 -0.48 -4.17
C ARG A 62 -9.07 0.10 -5.43
N ASP A 63 -8.29 0.52 -6.43
CA ASP A 63 -8.78 1.02 -7.73
C ASP A 63 -9.57 -0.08 -8.46
N ARG A 64 -9.04 -1.30 -8.50
CA ARG A 64 -9.67 -2.44 -9.19
C ARG A 64 -11.00 -2.87 -8.59
N TYR A 65 -11.12 -2.86 -7.26
CA TYR A 65 -12.32 -3.35 -6.55
C TYR A 65 -13.18 -2.22 -5.97
N GLY A 66 -12.90 -0.96 -6.31
CA GLY A 66 -13.69 0.19 -5.87
C GLY A 66 -13.68 0.42 -4.35
N VAL A 67 -12.57 0.10 -3.67
CA VAL A 67 -12.47 0.25 -2.21
C VAL A 67 -12.29 1.72 -1.84
N THR A 68 -13.35 2.32 -1.30
CA THR A 68 -13.38 3.73 -0.87
C THR A 68 -13.30 3.91 0.64
N SER A 69 -13.44 2.84 1.42
CA SER A 69 -13.39 2.89 2.88
C SER A 69 -12.00 3.29 3.40
N GLN A 70 -11.95 3.71 4.66
CA GLN A 70 -10.70 4.04 5.33
C GLN A 70 -9.86 2.80 5.65
N ASP A 71 -10.43 1.59 5.60
CA ASP A 71 -9.66 0.35 5.72
C ASP A 71 -8.80 0.19 4.46
N PRO A 72 -7.46 0.03 4.57
CA PRO A 72 -6.59 -0.24 3.43
C PRO A 72 -7.09 -1.33 2.47
N LEU A 73 -7.66 -2.43 2.98
CA LEU A 73 -8.11 -3.57 2.17
C LEU A 73 -9.63 -3.65 1.98
N GLY A 74 -10.39 -2.80 2.65
CA GLY A 74 -11.84 -2.78 2.53
C GLY A 74 -12.52 -4.01 3.14
N PRO A 75 -13.77 -4.30 2.73
CA PRO A 75 -14.52 -5.45 3.24
C PRO A 75 -13.90 -6.79 2.79
N GLU A 76 -14.41 -7.88 3.38
CA GLU A 76 -14.01 -9.23 3.01
C GLU A 76 -14.24 -9.51 1.52
N ALA A 77 -13.30 -10.24 0.91
CA ALA A 77 -13.32 -10.52 -0.52
C ALA A 77 -14.41 -11.54 -0.90
N GLU A 78 -15.24 -11.19 -1.87
CA GLU A 78 -16.41 -11.96 -2.27
C GLU A 78 -16.07 -13.08 -3.28
N THR A 79 -15.00 -12.89 -4.07
CA THR A 79 -14.59 -13.83 -5.12
C THR A 79 -13.21 -14.42 -4.85
N LEU A 80 -12.93 -15.61 -5.42
CA LEU A 80 -11.59 -16.20 -5.34
C LEU A 80 -10.50 -15.33 -5.96
N ALA A 81 -10.83 -14.62 -7.05
CA ALA A 81 -9.91 -13.68 -7.69
C ALA A 81 -9.59 -12.50 -6.77
N GLN A 82 -10.62 -11.92 -6.14
CA GLN A 82 -10.44 -10.84 -5.18
C GLN A 82 -9.67 -11.31 -3.95
N ARG A 83 -9.90 -12.54 -3.45
CA ARG A 83 -9.12 -13.10 -2.34
C ARG A 83 -7.63 -13.16 -2.64
N ARG A 84 -7.24 -13.67 -3.82
CA ARG A 84 -5.82 -13.73 -4.24
C ARG A 84 -5.19 -12.34 -4.34
N ASP A 85 -5.92 -11.38 -4.90
CA ASP A 85 -5.42 -10.01 -4.98
C ASP A 85 -5.36 -9.34 -3.60
N ALA A 86 -6.32 -9.62 -2.72
CA ALA A 86 -6.34 -9.15 -1.34
C ALA A 86 -5.17 -9.73 -0.53
N GLU A 87 -4.81 -11.00 -0.73
CA GLU A 87 -3.60 -11.61 -0.13
C GLU A 87 -2.33 -10.87 -0.55
N ARG A 88 -2.21 -10.54 -1.84
CA ARG A 88 -1.08 -9.76 -2.37
C ARG A 88 -1.05 -8.36 -1.78
N ALA A 89 -2.20 -7.68 -1.73
CA ALA A 89 -2.31 -6.35 -1.12
C ALA A 89 -2.02 -6.39 0.39
N ALA A 90 -2.43 -7.45 1.09
CA ALA A 90 -2.15 -7.66 2.51
C ALA A 90 -0.65 -7.88 2.77
N ALA A 91 0.04 -8.61 1.91
CA ALA A 91 1.50 -8.76 1.99
C ALA A 91 2.21 -7.41 1.81
N ALA A 92 1.78 -6.62 0.83
CA ALA A 92 2.34 -5.29 0.61
C ALA A 92 2.05 -4.33 1.77
N LEU A 93 0.83 -4.37 2.31
CA LEU A 93 0.44 -3.62 3.50
C LEU A 93 1.33 -3.93 4.70
N ARG A 94 1.66 -5.21 4.94
CA ARG A 94 2.60 -5.60 6.00
C ARG A 94 4.01 -5.05 5.75
N GLY A 95 4.48 -5.10 4.50
CA GLY A 95 5.78 -4.54 4.12
C GLY A 95 5.84 -3.02 4.31
N ALA A 96 4.77 -2.30 3.94
CA ALA A 96 4.67 -0.85 4.15
C ALA A 96 4.71 -0.49 5.64
N ARG A 97 3.98 -1.22 6.49
CA ARG A 97 4.02 -1.03 7.95
C ARG A 97 5.42 -1.25 8.50
N ALA A 98 6.08 -2.34 8.12
CA ALA A 98 7.43 -2.64 8.59
C ALA A 98 8.44 -1.52 8.24
N ILE A 99 8.31 -0.91 7.07
CA ILE A 99 9.16 0.22 6.65
C ILE A 99 8.81 1.50 7.44
N ALA A 100 7.52 1.78 7.67
CA ALA A 100 7.11 2.94 8.47
C ALA A 100 7.56 2.82 9.94
N ASP A 101 7.51 1.61 10.50
CA ASP A 101 7.90 1.33 11.88
C ASP A 101 9.40 1.49 12.09
N THR A 102 10.23 1.13 11.10
CA THR A 102 11.69 1.28 11.17
C THR A 102 12.16 2.74 11.12
N ASN A 103 11.36 3.63 10.52
CA ASN A 103 11.63 5.06 10.49
C ASN A 103 11.21 5.81 11.77
N THR A 104 10.42 5.18 12.66
CA THR A 104 10.18 5.74 13.99
C THR A 104 11.47 5.60 14.80
N PRO A 105 12.15 6.70 15.21
CA PRO A 105 13.33 6.57 16.04
C PRO A 105 12.95 5.77 17.28
N ARG A 106 13.76 4.75 17.59
CA ARG A 106 13.57 3.73 18.65
C ARG A 106 13.43 4.30 20.08
N GLY A 107 13.26 5.62 20.24
CA GLY A 107 13.01 6.34 21.48
C GLY A 107 11.60 6.93 21.63
N MET A 108 10.71 6.82 20.64
CA MET A 108 9.32 7.30 20.73
C MET A 108 8.31 6.16 20.59
N SER A 109 8.37 5.19 21.50
CA SER A 109 7.18 4.38 21.78
C SER A 109 6.08 5.33 22.28
N PRO A 110 4.89 5.41 21.67
CA PRO A 110 3.77 6.04 22.34
C PRO A 110 3.50 5.22 23.60
N LEU A 111 3.72 5.87 24.74
CA LEU A 111 3.46 5.34 26.07
C LEU A 111 2.13 4.60 26.05
N SER A 112 2.19 3.31 26.38
CA SER A 112 1.04 2.49 26.69
C SER A 112 0.30 3.17 27.85
N ALA A 113 -0.71 3.97 27.49
CA ALA A 113 -1.51 4.72 28.44
C ALA A 113 -2.42 3.74 29.18
N GLY A 114 -2.03 3.43 30.41
CA GLY A 114 -2.96 3.20 31.52
C GLY A 114 -3.75 1.90 31.50
N ARG A 115 -3.23 0.87 32.18
CA ARG A 115 -4.10 0.01 32.99
C ARG A 115 -3.89 0.36 34.46
N LYS A 116 -4.84 1.15 34.98
CA LYS A 116 -4.99 1.45 36.40
C LYS A 116 -5.15 0.14 37.18
N ILE A 117 -4.28 0.00 38.16
CA ILE A 117 -4.51 -0.68 39.44
C ILE A 117 -5.78 -0.14 40.10
N GLY A 118 -6.60 -1.04 40.63
CA GLY A 118 -7.86 -0.79 41.33
C GLY A 118 -8.65 -2.06 41.46
#